data_AF-A0A421JUP4-F1
#
_entry.id   AF-A0A421JUP4-F1
#
_cell.length_a   1.000
_cell.length_b   1.000
_cell.length_c   1.000
_cell.angle_alpha   90.00
_cell.angle_beta   90.00
_cell.angle_gamma   90.00
#
_symmetry.space_group_name_H-M   'P 1'
#
loop_
_entity.id
_entity.type
_entity.pdbx_description
1 polymer ?
#
loop_
_entity_poly.entity_id
_entity_poly.type
_entity_poly.pdbx_seq_one_letter_code
_entity_poly.pdbx_strand_id
1 'polypeptide(L)'
;MSSLIVNSHTNNTPSEYIDRPRSELTELELQKLEEFEFTHGPMSLLQNAVNNNTPIVISCRNNHKLIAKVRAFDRHCNLVLENVKELWTETVKNNKGKKIKTNSKERFVSKMFLRGDSVIIIVKA
;
A
#
# COMPACT_ATOMS: atom_id res chain seq x y z
N MET A 1 36.37 17.35 40.53
CA MET A 1 35.67 16.06 40.37
C MET A 1 34.38 16.33 39.61
N SER A 2 34.41 16.07 38.30
CA SER A 2 33.31 16.34 37.38
C SER A 2 32.31 15.17 37.46
N SER A 3 31.10 15.42 37.94
CA SER A 3 30.02 14.44 37.92
C SER A 3 29.46 14.35 36.50
N LEU A 4 29.78 13.24 35.84
CA LEU A 4 29.26 12.87 34.52
C LEU A 4 27.72 12.82 34.56
N ILE A 5 27.09 13.72 33.82
CA ILE A 5 25.68 13.64 33.45
C ILE A 5 25.54 12.42 32.53
N VAL A 6 24.93 11.36 33.04
CA VAL A 6 24.51 10.20 32.24
C VAL A 6 23.30 10.66 31.43
N ASN A 7 23.55 11.09 30.19
CA ASN A 7 22.50 11.25 29.18
C ASN A 7 21.94 9.85 28.88
N SER A 8 20.86 9.48 29.56
CA SER A 8 20.04 8.33 29.19
C SER A 8 19.50 8.54 27.78
N HIS A 9 20.24 8.05 26.79
CA HIS A 9 19.67 7.72 25.49
C HIS A 9 18.70 6.58 25.75
N THR A 10 17.45 6.93 26.06
CA THR A 10 16.36 5.98 26.08
C THR A 10 16.21 5.48 24.65
N ASN A 11 16.80 4.31 24.39
CA ASN A 11 16.50 3.51 23.21
C ASN A 11 15.03 3.08 23.33
N ASN A 12 14.09 4.02 23.14
CA ASN A 12 12.67 3.73 23.16
C ASN A 12 12.42 2.75 22.03
N THR A 13 12.06 1.53 22.40
CA THR A 13 11.69 0.53 21.42
C THR A 13 10.39 1.01 20.74
N PRO A 14 10.30 1.03 19.40
CA PRO A 14 9.10 1.53 18.72
C PRO A 14 7.80 0.81 19.11
N SER A 15 7.94 -0.40 19.67
CA SER A 15 6.86 -1.21 20.23
C SER A 15 6.13 -0.57 21.41
N GLU A 16 6.78 0.31 22.18
CA GLU A 16 6.17 0.96 23.35
C GLU A 16 5.08 1.98 22.99
N TYR A 17 5.01 2.38 21.71
CA TYR A 17 4.04 3.37 21.22
C TYR A 17 2.76 2.74 20.65
N ILE A 18 2.71 1.42 20.45
CA ILE A 18 1.59 0.74 19.76
C ILE A 18 0.31 0.78 20.60
N ASP A 19 0.44 0.60 21.92
CA ASP A 19 -0.70 0.53 22.85
C ASP A 19 -1.13 1.91 23.37
N ARG A 20 -0.35 2.96 23.08
CA ARG A 20 -0.66 4.33 23.52
C ARG A 20 -1.65 4.99 22.55
N PRO A 21 -2.62 5.77 23.05
CA PRO A 21 -3.56 6.46 22.18
C PRO A 21 -2.84 7.52 21.34
N ARG A 22 -3.07 7.53 20.02
CA ARG A 22 -2.44 8.46 19.05
C ARG A 22 -2.56 9.94 19.41
N SER A 23 -3.57 10.33 20.20
CA SER A 23 -3.76 11.71 20.67
C SER A 23 -2.73 12.19 21.69
N GLU A 24 -2.01 11.29 22.34
CA GLU A 24 -1.03 11.61 23.40
C GLU A 24 0.42 11.62 22.91
N LEU A 25 0.65 11.25 21.66
CA LEU A 25 1.98 11.19 21.08
C LEU A 25 2.34 12.51 20.39
N THR A 26 3.63 12.85 20.46
CA THR A 26 4.20 13.98 19.72
C THR A 26 4.30 13.64 18.23
N GLU A 27 4.43 14.65 17.37
CA GLU A 27 4.57 14.46 15.92
C GLU A 27 5.75 13.53 15.54
N LEU A 28 6.88 13.68 16.24
CA LEU A 28 8.06 12.85 16.03
C LEU A 28 7.83 11.39 16.42
N GLU A 29 7.02 11.14 17.45
CA GLU A 29 6.67 9.78 17.86
C GLU A 29 5.64 9.16 16.91
N LEU A 30 4.69 9.96 16.39
CA LEU A 30 3.76 9.52 15.34
C LEU A 30 4.50 9.05 14.10
N GLN A 31 5.48 9.83 13.64
CA GLN A 31 6.26 9.49 12.46
C GLN A 31 7.05 8.18 12.66
N LYS A 32 7.68 8.02 13.83
CA LYS A 32 8.39 6.77 14.19
C LYS A 32 7.45 5.57 14.28
N LEU A 33 6.24 5.76 14.81
CA LEU A 33 5.23 4.72 14.88
C LEU A 33 4.75 4.33 13.48
N GLU A 34 4.51 5.30 12.59
CA GLU A 34 4.11 5.04 11.19
C GLU A 34 5.21 4.28 10.43
N GLU A 35 6.47 4.69 10.56
CA GLU A 35 7.62 3.96 9.97
C GLU A 35 7.73 2.53 10.51
N PHE A 36 7.48 2.34 11.81
CA PHE A 36 7.46 1.02 12.42
C PHE A 36 6.29 0.15 11.91
N GLU A 37 5.08 0.71 11.82
CA GLU A 37 3.90 0.04 11.26
C GLU A 37 4.10 -0.34 9.78
N PHE A 38 4.80 0.50 9.01
CA PHE A 38 5.13 0.19 7.61
C PHE A 38 6.19 -0.91 7.47
N THR A 39 7.13 -1.01 8.40
CA THR A 39 8.21 -1.99 8.32
C THR A 39 7.84 -3.35 8.91
N HIS A 40 7.10 -3.37 10.02
CA HIS A 40 6.78 -4.58 10.78
C HIS A 40 5.29 -4.98 10.69
N GLY A 41 4.43 -4.10 10.16
CA GLY A 41 3.01 -4.35 10.02
C GLY A 41 2.60 -4.98 8.68
N PRO A 42 1.29 -5.02 8.38
CA PRO A 42 0.77 -5.61 7.14
C PRO A 42 1.23 -4.88 5.87
N MET A 43 1.55 -3.58 5.99
CA MET A 43 2.05 -2.75 4.89
C MET A 43 3.51 -3.05 4.52
N SER A 44 4.22 -3.86 5.32
CA SER A 44 5.57 -4.31 5.02
C SER A 44 5.68 -5.04 3.68
N LEU A 45 4.61 -5.66 3.20
CA LEU A 45 4.53 -6.23 1.85
C LEU A 45 4.79 -5.17 0.77
N LEU A 46 4.19 -3.99 0.91
CA LEU A 46 4.38 -2.87 -0.02
C LEU A 46 5.77 -2.24 0.13
N GLN A 47 6.26 -2.07 1.36
CA GLN A 47 7.62 -1.60 1.60
C GLN A 47 8.66 -2.50 0.92
N ASN A 48 8.52 -3.81 1.09
CA ASN A 48 9.35 -4.80 0.42
C ASN A 48 9.20 -4.76 -1.11
N ALA A 49 8.01 -4.47 -1.63
CA ALA A 49 7.79 -4.36 -3.06
C ALA A 49 8.46 -3.13 -3.68
N VAL A 50 8.42 -1.98 -2.99
CA VAL A 50 9.11 -0.75 -3.39
C VAL A 50 10.63 -0.97 -3.38
N ASN A 51 11.17 -1.48 -2.28
CA ASN A 51 12.62 -1.68 -2.12
C ASN A 51 13.19 -2.65 -3.16
N ASN A 52 12.50 -3.77 -3.40
CA ASN A 52 12.97 -4.79 -4.35
C ASN A 52 12.52 -4.54 -5.79
N ASN A 53 11.77 -3.46 -6.05
CA ASN A 53 11.14 -3.18 -7.35
C ASN A 53 10.35 -4.38 -7.93
N THR A 54 9.74 -5.19 -7.05
CA THR A 54 8.99 -6.38 -7.45
C THR A 54 7.60 -6.00 -7.94
N PRO A 55 7.10 -6.61 -9.02
CA PRO A 55 5.72 -6.38 -9.45
C PRO A 55 4.73 -6.89 -8.40
N ILE A 56 3.59 -6.21 -8.32
CA ILE A 56 2.45 -6.61 -7.49
C ILE A 56 1.21 -6.72 -8.35
N VAL A 57 0.25 -7.52 -7.88
CA VAL A 57 -1.09 -7.62 -8.45
C VAL A 57 -2.08 -7.02 -7.48
N ILE A 58 -2.86 -6.06 -7.96
CA ILE A 58 -3.87 -5.33 -7.17
C ILE A 58 -5.25 -5.70 -7.74
N SER A 59 -6.15 -6.14 -6.86
CA SER A 59 -7.57 -6.28 -7.19
C SER A 59 -8.34 -5.04 -6.76
N CYS A 60 -8.95 -4.37 -7.73
CA CYS A 60 -9.73 -3.16 -7.50
C CYS A 60 -11.23 -3.44 -7.32
N ARG A 61 -11.94 -2.51 -6.68
CA ARG A 61 -13.37 -2.59 -6.37
C ARG A 61 -14.27 -2.61 -7.61
N ASN A 62 -13.83 -2.02 -8.71
CA ASN A 62 -14.50 -2.09 -10.02
C ASN A 62 -14.30 -3.44 -10.74
N ASN A 63 -13.75 -4.46 -10.05
CA ASN A 63 -13.41 -5.77 -10.61
C ASN A 63 -12.31 -5.73 -11.69
N HIS A 64 -11.54 -4.64 -11.78
CA HIS A 64 -10.32 -4.60 -12.58
C HIS A 64 -9.15 -5.18 -11.78
N LYS A 65 -8.17 -5.72 -12.49
CA LYS A 65 -6.91 -6.23 -11.92
C LYS A 65 -5.77 -5.40 -12.49
N LEU A 66 -4.91 -4.87 -11.62
CA LEU A 66 -3.73 -4.11 -12.03
C LEU A 66 -2.49 -4.95 -11.74
N ILE A 67 -1.61 -5.07 -12.72
CA ILE A 67 -0.25 -5.59 -12.52
C ILE A 67 0.68 -4.39 -12.66
N ALA A 68 1.41 -4.05 -11.60
CA ALA A 68 2.19 -2.82 -11.56
C ALA A 68 3.40 -2.92 -10.63
N LYS A 69 4.33 -1.97 -10.76
CA LYS A 69 5.37 -1.73 -9.75
C LYS A 69 4.99 -0.53 -8.90
N VAL A 70 5.16 -0.65 -7.59
CA VAL A 70 4.91 0.46 -6.65
C VAL A 70 6.16 1.33 -6.56
N ARG A 71 5.98 2.64 -6.65
CA ARG A 71 7.03 3.63 -6.37
C ARG A 71 6.90 4.29 -5.03
N ALA A 72 5.67 4.55 -4.60
CA ALA A 72 5.36 5.09 -3.29
C ALA A 72 3.98 4.61 -2.84
N PHE A 73 3.78 4.58 -1.53
CA PHE A 73 2.51 4.31 -0.90
C PHE A 73 2.34 5.18 0.35
N ASP A 74 1.13 5.25 0.89
CA ASP A 74 0.84 5.92 2.15
C ASP A 74 -0.01 5.05 3.10
N ARG A 75 -0.31 5.58 4.29
CA ARG A 75 -1.17 4.93 5.30
C ARG A 75 -2.61 4.65 4.88
N HIS A 76 -3.09 5.30 3.82
CA HIS A 76 -4.43 5.07 3.29
C HIS A 76 -4.43 4.04 2.16
N CYS A 77 -3.28 3.40 1.89
CA CYS A 77 -3.06 2.54 0.74
C CYS A 77 -3.26 3.27 -0.59
N ASN A 78 -3.07 4.60 -0.65
CA ASN A 78 -2.89 5.26 -1.94
C ASN A 78 -1.55 4.83 -2.53
N LEU A 79 -1.50 4.55 -3.83
CA LEU A 79 -0.33 4.00 -4.49
C LEU A 79 0.08 4.86 -5.69
N VAL A 80 1.37 5.15 -5.78
CA VAL A 80 2.00 5.65 -7.00
C VAL A 80 2.57 4.44 -7.74
N LEU A 81 2.02 4.16 -8.92
CA LEU A 81 2.31 2.98 -9.70
C LEU A 81 3.03 3.34 -11.00
N GLU A 82 3.92 2.46 -11.44
CA GLU A 82 4.59 2.52 -12.74
C GLU A 82 4.42 1.23 -13.53
N ASN A 83 4.45 1.36 -14.86
CA ASN A 83 4.28 0.27 -15.82
C ASN A 83 3.03 -0.57 -15.54
N VAL A 84 1.90 0.14 -15.37
CA VAL A 84 0.62 -0.47 -14.99
C VAL A 84 0.00 -1.17 -16.19
N LYS A 85 -0.24 -2.46 -16.04
CA LYS A 85 -1.09 -3.24 -16.92
C LYS A 85 -2.44 -3.46 -16.25
N GLU A 86 -3.46 -2.79 -16.76
CA GLU A 86 -4.84 -2.92 -16.30
C GLU A 86 -5.56 -4.00 -17.12
N LEU A 87 -6.25 -4.91 -16.42
CA LEU A 87 -6.95 -6.06 -16.97
C LEU A 87 -8.41 -6.04 -16.49
N TRP A 88 -9.36 -6.13 -17.43
CA TRP A 88 -10.78 -6.24 -17.11
C TRP A 88 -11.54 -7.05 -18.16
N THR A 89 -12.73 -7.51 -17.79
CA THR A 89 -13.61 -8.27 -18.68
C THR A 89 -14.88 -7.49 -18.97
N GLU A 90 -15.15 -7.23 -20.24
CA GLU A 90 -16.45 -6.68 -20.66
C GLU A 90 -17.38 -7.81 -21.07
N THR A 91 -18.57 -7.83 -20.48
CA THR A 91 -19.62 -8.78 -20.84
C THR A 91 -20.64 -8.09 -21.73
N VAL A 92 -20.76 -8.54 -22.98
CA VAL A 92 -21.81 -8.09 -23.90
C VAL A 92 -23.09 -8.86 -23.56
N LYS A 93 -24.16 -8.12 -23.25
CA LYS A 93 -25.50 -8.67 -22.97
C LYS A 93 -26.43 -8.43 -24.16
N ASN A 94 -27.32 -9.37 -24.44
CA ASN A 94 -28.38 -9.20 -25.45
C ASN A 94 -29.48 -8.25 -24.93
N ASN A 95 -30.41 -7.82 -25.79
CA ASN A 95 -31.66 -7.12 -25.42
C ASN A 95 -32.51 -7.89 -24.39
N LYS A 96 -32.31 -9.20 -24.26
CA LYS A 96 -32.93 -10.07 -23.24
C LYS A 96 -32.08 -10.25 -21.96
N GLY A 97 -31.01 -9.47 -21.77
CA GLY A 97 -30.14 -9.51 -20.59
C GLY A 97 -29.18 -10.71 -20.49
N LYS A 98 -29.32 -11.72 -21.35
CA LYS A 98 -28.44 -12.91 -21.38
C LYS A 98 -27.02 -12.52 -21.84
N LYS A 99 -26.01 -12.99 -21.11
CA LYS A 99 -24.59 -12.82 -21.45
C LYS A 99 -24.30 -13.57 -22.77
N ILE A 100 -23.87 -12.86 -23.80
CA ILE A 100 -23.55 -13.44 -25.12
C ILE A 100 -22.05 -13.74 -25.22
N LYS A 101 -21.22 -12.77 -24.84
CA LYS A 101 -19.77 -12.84 -25.04
C LYS A 101 -19.06 -12.12 -23.91
N THR A 102 -17.96 -12.70 -23.45
CA THR A 102 -17.03 -12.07 -22.52
C THR A 102 -15.75 -11.75 -23.29
N ASN A 103 -15.39 -10.47 -23.38
CA ASN A 103 -14.14 -10.04 -23.99
C ASN A 103 -13.19 -9.61 -22.89
N SER A 104 -12.00 -10.21 -22.85
CA SER A 104 -10.89 -9.73 -22.01
C SER A 104 -10.26 -8.52 -22.68
N LYS A 105 -10.14 -7.43 -21.94
CA LYS A 105 -9.47 -6.20 -22.37
C LYS A 105 -8.27 -5.91 -21.49
N GLU A 106 -7.27 -5.29 -22.10
CA GLU A 106 -6.10 -4.81 -21.40
C GLU A 106 -5.74 -3.40 -21.84
N ARG A 107 -5.14 -2.65 -20.92
CA ARG A 107 -4.61 -1.30 -21.15
C ARG A 107 -3.26 -1.19 -20.46
N PHE A 108 -2.34 -0.46 -21.08
CA PHE A 108 -1.08 -0.07 -20.46
C PHE A 108 -1.10 1.41 -20.08
N VAL A 109 -0.56 1.72 -18.89
CA VAL A 109 -0.40 3.08 -18.38
C VAL A 109 0.99 3.22 -17.76
N SER A 110 1.80 4.14 -18.27
CA SER A 110 3.20 4.28 -17.85
C SER A 110 3.34 4.70 -16.38
N LYS A 111 2.50 5.64 -15.93
CA LYS A 111 2.44 6.13 -14.53
C LYS A 111 0.99 6.33 -14.12
N MET A 112 0.61 5.88 -12.93
CA MET A 112 -0.76 5.98 -12.43
C MET A 112 -0.74 6.28 -10.93
N PHE A 113 -1.59 7.20 -10.49
CA PHE A 113 -1.97 7.33 -9.09
C PHE A 113 -3.24 6.53 -8.85
N LEU A 114 -3.21 5.64 -7.86
CA LEU A 114 -4.37 4.84 -7.44
C LEU A 114 -4.75 5.23 -6.02
N ARG A 115 -6.03 5.54 -5.82
CA ARG A 115 -6.58 5.82 -4.49
C ARG A 115 -6.85 4.53 -3.72
N GLY A 116 -6.54 4.50 -2.43
CA GLY A 116 -6.58 3.29 -1.61
C GLY A 116 -7.98 2.74 -1.29
N ASP A 117 -9.01 3.58 -1.36
CA ASP A 117 -10.42 3.16 -1.27
C ASP A 117 -10.86 2.23 -2.42
N SER A 118 -10.12 2.24 -3.52
CA SER A 118 -10.36 1.40 -4.69
C SER A 118 -9.70 0.03 -4.57
N VAL A 119 -8.77 -0.15 -3.63
CA VAL A 119 -8.00 -1.38 -3.43
C VAL A 119 -8.78 -2.34 -2.54
N ILE A 120 -8.88 -3.61 -2.95
CA ILE A 120 -9.43 -4.69 -2.11
C ILE A 120 -8.31 -5.56 -1.57
N ILE A 121 -7.48 -6.12 -2.47
CA ILE A 121 -6.41 -7.07 -2.12
C ILE A 121 -5.17 -6.72 -2.94
N ILE A 122 -4.02 -6.82 -2.30
CA ILE A 122 -2.71 -6.72 -2.94
C ILE A 122 -1.98 -8.05 -2.74
N VAL A 123 -1.43 -8.59 -3.82
CA VAL A 123 -0.62 -9.81 -3.81
C VAL A 123 0.75 -9.47 -4.37
N LYS A 124 1.80 -9.92 -3.69
CA LYS A 124 3.16 -9.88 -4.21
C LYS A 124 3.34 -11.04 -5.19
N ALA A 125 3.74 -10.72 -6.43
CA ALA A 125 3.99 -11.73 -7.47
C ALA A 125 5.36 -12.39 -7.29
#